data_AF-A0A968ZET7-F1
#
_entry.id   AF-A0A968ZET7-F1
#
_cell.length_a   1.000
_cell.length_b   1.000
_cell.length_c   1.000
_cell.angle_alpha   90.00
_cell.angle_beta   90.00
_cell.angle_gamma   90.00
#
_symmetry.space_group_name_H-M   'P 1'
#
loop_
_entity.id
_entity.type
_entity.pdbx_description
1 polymer ?
#
loop_
_entity_poly.entity_id
_entity_poly.type
_entity_poly.pdbx_seq_one_letter_code
_entity_poly.pdbx_strand_id
1 'polypeptide(L)'
;MGIMTTLYTLRGSDRVDVSNAVGGNRIYLGRGNDIVFAGTNNTIFGGIGLDQFYVGTGGGNNLLTGGRGGDQFWITNDDTNLPTEANAILDFNRREGDVIGFANTSLSYASLGINWNLRPSGRDTIIEAFGQDIVLLQGIQANRLSESNFVFS
;
A
#
# COMPACT_ATOMS: atom_id res chain seq x y z
N MET A 1 0.20 26.21 -4.10
CA MET A 1 1.49 25.54 -3.89
C MET A 1 1.44 24.95 -2.48
N GLY A 2 1.27 23.63 -2.34
CA GLY A 2 1.27 22.98 -1.03
C GLY A 2 2.69 22.99 -0.46
N ILE A 3 2.83 23.27 0.83
CA ILE A 3 4.11 23.14 1.52
C ILE A 3 4.44 21.65 1.64
N MET A 4 5.59 21.23 1.13
CA MET A 4 6.09 19.87 1.34
C MET A 4 6.40 19.70 2.82
N THR A 5 5.53 19.02 3.56
CA THR A 5 5.75 18.77 4.99
C THR A 5 6.55 17.49 5.15
N THR A 6 7.53 17.50 6.06
CA THR A 6 8.25 16.30 6.45
C THR A 6 7.93 15.95 7.90
N LEU A 7 7.48 14.71 8.14
CA LEU A 7 7.15 14.17 9.45
C LEU A 7 8.11 13.04 9.81
N TYR A 8 8.59 13.03 11.06
CA TYR A 8 9.40 11.96 11.63
C TYR A 8 8.78 11.52 12.97
N THR A 9 8.45 10.24 13.15
CA THR A 9 7.96 9.72 14.44
C THR A 9 9.06 9.00 15.24
N LEU A 10 10.13 8.57 14.54
CA LEU A 10 11.41 8.09 15.08
C LEU A 10 11.37 6.70 15.71
N ARG A 11 10.81 6.58 16.92
CA ARG A 11 10.82 5.35 17.72
C ARG A 11 9.51 5.19 18.47
N GLY A 12 9.10 3.94 18.66
CA GLY A 12 7.83 3.59 19.29
C GLY A 12 6.82 3.19 18.24
N SER A 13 5.72 2.60 18.66
CA SER A 13 4.57 2.35 17.77
C SER A 13 3.73 3.61 17.67
N ASP A 14 3.68 4.18 16.49
CA ASP A 14 3.04 5.45 16.18
C ASP A 14 1.80 5.25 15.31
N ARG A 15 0.89 6.21 15.42
CA ARG A 15 -0.27 6.31 14.54
C ARG A 15 -0.24 7.65 13.83
N VAL A 16 -0.12 7.63 12.52
CA VAL A 16 -0.09 8.82 11.65
C VAL A 16 -1.33 8.84 10.79
N ASP A 17 -2.09 9.93 10.82
CA ASP A 17 -3.24 10.14 9.95
C ASP A 17 -3.05 11.40 9.11
N VAL A 18 -2.83 11.20 7.82
CA VAL A 18 -2.70 12.26 6.81
C VAL A 18 -3.78 12.15 5.74
N SER A 19 -4.89 11.46 6.03
CA SER A 19 -6.01 11.24 5.09
C SER A 19 -6.61 12.55 4.55
N ASN A 20 -6.60 13.60 5.37
CA ASN A 20 -7.11 14.94 5.02
C ASN A 20 -6.00 15.97 4.78
N ALA A 21 -4.73 15.57 4.80
CA ALA A 21 -3.63 16.47 4.54
C ALA A 21 -3.50 16.78 3.05
N VAL A 22 -3.03 17.99 2.72
CA VAL A 22 -2.60 18.29 1.35
C VAL A 22 -1.42 17.36 1.03
N GLY A 23 -1.51 16.63 -0.09
CA GLY A 23 -0.46 15.70 -0.52
C GLY A 23 0.90 16.36 -0.79
N GLY A 24 1.89 15.54 -1.07
CA GLY A 24 3.29 15.94 -1.24
C GLY A 24 4.09 15.87 0.06
N ASN A 25 3.61 15.14 1.07
CA ASN A 25 4.33 14.98 2.32
C ASN A 25 5.38 13.86 2.23
N ARG A 26 6.42 13.98 3.06
CA ARG A 26 7.39 12.91 3.33
C ARG A 26 7.23 12.45 4.76
N ILE A 27 6.95 11.18 4.96
CA ILE A 27 6.62 10.62 6.27
C ILE A 27 7.60 9.49 6.57
N TYR A 28 8.29 9.59 7.71
CA TYR A 28 9.25 8.59 8.17
C TYR A 28 8.79 8.09 9.55
N LEU A 29 8.36 6.83 9.62
CA LEU A 29 7.82 6.26 10.85
C LEU A 29 8.96 5.77 11.77
N GLY A 30 9.93 5.04 11.23
CA GLY A 30 11.20 4.79 11.90
C GLY A 30 11.26 3.40 12.53
N ARG A 31 11.22 3.28 13.86
CA ARG A 31 11.27 1.98 14.54
C ARG A 31 10.04 1.76 15.41
N GLY A 32 9.31 0.69 15.17
CA GLY A 32 8.10 0.34 15.91
C GLY A 32 7.11 -0.30 14.95
N ASN A 33 6.01 -0.81 15.48
CA ASN A 33 4.92 -1.28 14.61
C ASN A 33 3.97 -0.10 14.43
N ASP A 34 4.04 0.54 13.28
CA ASP A 34 3.39 1.81 13.00
C ASP A 34 2.13 1.64 12.16
N ILE A 35 1.20 2.58 12.28
CA ILE A 35 -0.02 2.61 11.48
C ILE A 35 -0.13 3.95 10.79
N VAL A 36 -0.29 3.95 9.46
CA VAL A 36 -0.45 5.17 8.68
C VAL A 36 -1.70 5.15 7.80
N PHE A 37 -2.47 6.24 7.84
CA PHE A 37 -3.57 6.53 6.91
C PHE A 37 -3.07 7.57 5.91
N ALA A 38 -2.76 7.10 4.70
CA ALA A 38 -1.85 7.80 3.80
C ALA A 38 -2.48 8.94 3.00
N GLY A 39 -3.80 8.98 2.81
CA GLY A 39 -4.42 9.97 1.93
C GLY A 39 -3.86 9.89 0.51
N THR A 40 -3.50 11.03 -0.08
CA THR A 40 -3.12 11.12 -1.51
C THR A 40 -1.75 11.77 -1.72
N ASN A 41 -0.99 11.28 -2.70
CA ASN A 41 0.24 11.91 -3.20
C ASN A 41 1.37 12.07 -2.16
N ASN A 42 1.55 11.11 -1.26
CA ASN A 42 2.60 11.15 -0.23
C ASN A 42 3.74 10.17 -0.51
N THR A 43 4.91 10.41 0.08
CA THR A 43 6.01 9.45 0.15
C THR A 43 6.17 8.99 1.60
N ILE A 44 6.07 7.69 1.84
CA ILE A 44 6.00 7.12 3.19
C ILE A 44 7.01 6.00 3.34
N PHE A 45 7.79 6.06 4.41
CA PHE A 45 8.79 5.07 4.81
C PHE A 45 8.41 4.50 6.18
N GLY A 46 8.09 3.20 6.25
CA GLY A 46 7.75 2.49 7.50
C GLY A 46 8.98 2.34 8.38
N GLY A 47 10.01 1.67 7.88
CA GLY A 47 11.30 1.59 8.54
C GLY A 47 11.55 0.22 9.13
N ILE A 48 11.49 0.03 10.44
CA ILE A 48 11.70 -1.28 11.07
C ILE A 48 10.53 -1.58 11.99
N GLY A 49 9.83 -2.67 11.71
CA GLY A 49 8.72 -3.15 12.52
C GLY A 49 7.70 -3.88 11.65
N LEU A 50 6.52 -4.15 12.20
CA LEU A 50 5.39 -4.67 11.44
C LEU A 50 4.42 -3.52 11.20
N ASP A 51 4.58 -2.84 10.07
CA ASP A 51 3.88 -1.61 9.77
C ASP A 51 2.59 -1.85 8.97
N GLN A 52 1.62 -0.96 9.14
CA GLN A 52 0.33 -1.03 8.45
C GLN A 52 0.06 0.27 7.70
N PHE A 53 -0.01 0.17 6.37
CA PHE A 53 -0.28 1.28 5.46
C PHE A 53 -1.71 1.18 4.94
N TYR A 54 -2.58 2.06 5.38
CA TYR A 54 -3.93 2.22 4.84
C TYR A 54 -3.91 3.27 3.74
N VAL A 55 -3.97 2.82 2.50
CA VAL A 55 -3.78 3.65 1.29
C VAL A 55 -4.97 3.64 0.33
N GLY A 56 -6.09 3.08 0.79
CA GLY A 56 -7.37 3.10 0.07
C GLY A 56 -8.23 4.34 0.30
N THR A 57 -7.79 5.27 1.14
CA THR A 57 -8.50 6.55 1.34
C THR A 57 -7.89 7.64 0.46
N GLY A 58 -8.73 8.34 -0.31
CA GLY A 58 -8.31 9.41 -1.22
C GLY A 58 -7.97 8.92 -2.63
N GLY A 59 -7.31 9.77 -3.42
CA GLY A 59 -7.02 9.52 -4.84
C GLY A 59 -5.83 8.60 -5.12
N GLY A 60 -5.15 8.09 -4.09
CA GLY A 60 -3.95 7.25 -4.24
C GLY A 60 -2.68 8.02 -4.61
N ASN A 61 -1.91 7.52 -5.58
CA ASN A 61 -0.60 8.07 -5.98
C ASN A 61 0.41 8.21 -4.81
N ASN A 62 0.35 7.33 -3.81
CA ASN A 62 1.38 7.30 -2.76
C ASN A 62 2.57 6.45 -3.18
N LEU A 63 3.77 6.82 -2.74
CA LEU A 63 5.00 6.05 -2.86
C LEU A 63 5.34 5.45 -1.49
N LEU A 64 5.38 4.14 -1.39
CA LEU A 64 5.46 3.42 -0.12
C LEU A 64 6.72 2.55 -0.07
N THR A 65 7.39 2.58 1.06
CA THR A 65 8.48 1.65 1.41
C THR A 65 8.14 1.08 2.79
N GLY A 66 7.91 -0.22 2.87
CA GLY A 66 7.62 -0.90 4.14
C GLY A 66 8.84 -0.86 5.06
N GLY A 67 9.99 -1.20 4.49
CA GLY A 67 11.23 -1.34 5.23
C GLY A 67 11.43 -2.79 5.67
N ARG A 68 11.88 -2.99 6.91
CA ARG A 68 12.20 -4.32 7.45
C ARG A 68 11.09 -4.82 8.36
N GLY A 69 10.56 -5.98 8.02
CA GLY A 69 9.49 -6.67 8.75
C GLY A 69 8.42 -7.18 7.80
N GLY A 70 7.40 -7.86 8.33
CA GLY A 70 6.26 -8.30 7.54
C GLY A 70 5.18 -7.22 7.53
N ASP A 71 5.26 -6.32 6.55
CA ASP A 71 4.42 -5.13 6.46
C ASP A 71 3.11 -5.39 5.73
N GLN A 72 2.09 -4.58 6.03
CA GLN A 72 0.74 -4.74 5.46
C GLN A 72 0.34 -3.49 4.70
N PHE A 73 0.01 -3.64 3.42
CA PHE A 73 -0.46 -2.56 2.56
C PHE A 73 -1.94 -2.75 2.24
N TRP A 74 -2.82 -2.05 2.95
CA TRP A 74 -4.26 -2.11 2.83
C TRP A 74 -4.77 -1.13 1.77
N ILE A 75 -5.19 -1.66 0.62
CA ILE A 75 -5.35 -0.91 -0.64
C ILE A 75 -6.75 -0.34 -0.82
N THR A 76 -7.77 -1.01 -0.29
CA THR A 76 -9.15 -0.53 -0.32
C THR A 76 -9.93 -1.10 0.86
N ASN A 77 -10.99 -0.39 1.23
CA ASN A 77 -11.94 -0.76 2.27
C ASN A 77 -13.39 -0.91 1.77
N ASP A 78 -13.65 -0.82 0.46
CA ASP A 78 -14.91 -1.21 -0.19
C ASP A 78 -14.75 -1.43 -1.71
N ASP A 79 -15.72 -2.10 -2.36
CA ASP A 79 -15.69 -2.45 -3.80
C ASP A 79 -15.71 -1.26 -4.78
N THR A 80 -16.20 -0.12 -4.31
CA THR A 80 -16.49 1.11 -5.07
C THR A 80 -15.57 2.28 -4.69
N ASN A 81 -14.91 2.24 -3.53
CA ASN A 81 -13.96 3.26 -3.09
C ASN A 81 -12.51 2.82 -3.36
N LEU A 82 -12.14 2.87 -4.64
CA LEU A 82 -10.78 2.54 -5.09
C LEU A 82 -9.95 3.82 -5.27
N PRO A 83 -8.62 3.76 -5.05
CA PRO A 83 -7.75 4.88 -5.41
C PRO A 83 -7.85 5.17 -6.91
N THR A 84 -8.03 6.43 -7.29
CA THR A 84 -8.14 6.86 -8.69
C THR A 84 -6.81 6.73 -9.45
N GLU A 85 -5.70 6.84 -8.73
CA GLU A 85 -4.35 6.64 -9.22
C GLU A 85 -3.67 5.55 -8.38
N ALA A 86 -3.01 4.60 -9.03
CA ALA A 86 -2.36 3.49 -8.34
C ALA A 86 -1.32 3.98 -7.31
N ASN A 87 -1.33 3.36 -6.13
CA ASN A 87 -0.22 3.51 -5.18
C ASN A 87 0.97 2.68 -5.64
N ALA A 88 2.21 3.11 -5.39
CA ALA A 88 3.41 2.34 -5.70
C ALA A 88 4.06 1.81 -4.42
N ILE A 89 4.27 0.50 -4.34
CA ILE A 89 5.03 -0.14 -3.26
C ILE A 89 6.40 -0.50 -3.83
N LEU A 90 7.44 0.05 -3.22
CA LEU A 90 8.78 0.13 -3.81
C LEU A 90 9.70 -1.02 -3.38
N ASP A 91 9.39 -1.71 -2.28
CA ASP A 91 10.28 -2.69 -1.64
C ASP A 91 9.59 -3.99 -1.19
N PHE A 92 8.38 -4.26 -1.68
CA PHE A 92 7.55 -5.41 -1.27
C PHE A 92 8.35 -6.72 -1.16
N ASN A 93 8.44 -7.28 0.05
CA ASN A 93 9.29 -8.41 0.37
C ASN A 93 8.53 -9.57 1.02
N ARG A 94 8.07 -10.48 0.16
CA ARG A 94 7.39 -11.73 0.55
C ARG A 94 8.20 -12.65 1.47
N ARG A 95 9.53 -12.49 1.53
CA ARG A 95 10.37 -13.29 2.43
C ARG A 95 10.36 -12.77 3.87
N GLU A 96 10.05 -11.49 4.04
CA GLU A 96 9.92 -10.86 5.37
C GLU A 96 8.49 -10.97 5.92
N GLY A 97 7.52 -11.21 5.04
CA GLY A 97 6.13 -11.47 5.40
C GLY A 97 5.15 -10.45 4.87
N ASP A 98 5.58 -9.59 3.94
CA ASP A 98 4.72 -8.54 3.40
C ASP A 98 3.48 -9.09 2.71
N VAL A 99 2.37 -8.37 2.90
CA VAL A 99 1.07 -8.69 2.31
C VAL A 99 0.35 -7.46 1.78
N ILE A 100 -0.46 -7.69 0.75
CA ILE A 100 -1.40 -6.72 0.19
C ILE A 100 -2.80 -7.04 0.72
N GLY A 101 -3.42 -6.08 1.40
CA GLY A 101 -4.71 -6.23 2.05
C GLY A 101 -5.86 -5.60 1.26
N PHE A 102 -6.98 -6.31 1.20
CA PHE A 102 -8.27 -5.83 0.73
C PHE A 102 -9.29 -6.01 1.86
N ALA A 103 -9.83 -4.92 2.39
CA ALA A 103 -10.77 -4.96 3.51
C ALA A 103 -12.20 -4.64 3.06
N ASN A 104 -13.19 -5.32 3.63
CA ASN A 104 -14.62 -5.19 3.32
C ASN A 104 -14.93 -5.17 1.81
N THR A 105 -14.24 -6.01 1.04
CA THR A 105 -14.48 -6.16 -0.40
C THR A 105 -15.07 -7.52 -0.72
N SER A 106 -15.71 -7.67 -1.88
CA SER A 106 -16.07 -8.96 -2.45
C SER A 106 -14.88 -9.71 -3.07
N LEU A 107 -13.67 -9.14 -3.02
CA LEU A 107 -12.47 -9.76 -3.53
C LEU A 107 -12.07 -10.96 -2.67
N SER A 108 -11.57 -11.99 -3.35
CA SER A 108 -10.96 -13.16 -2.72
C SER A 108 -9.93 -13.73 -3.69
N TYR A 109 -9.04 -14.61 -3.21
CA TYR A 109 -8.09 -15.22 -4.13
C TYR A 109 -8.77 -16.02 -5.25
N ALA A 110 -9.92 -16.62 -4.96
CA ALA A 110 -10.72 -17.36 -5.94
C ALA A 110 -11.33 -16.48 -7.05
N SER A 111 -11.44 -15.16 -6.84
CA SER A 111 -11.94 -14.22 -7.86
C SER A 111 -10.84 -13.57 -8.72
N LEU A 112 -9.59 -14.03 -8.60
CA LEU A 112 -8.48 -13.61 -9.45
C LEU A 112 -8.78 -13.93 -10.92
N GLY A 113 -8.63 -12.92 -11.79
CA GLY A 113 -8.98 -12.98 -13.21
C GLY A 113 -10.44 -12.62 -13.51
N ILE A 114 -11.25 -12.31 -12.49
CA ILE A 114 -12.64 -11.88 -12.64
C ILE A 114 -12.80 -10.45 -12.14
N ASN A 115 -12.74 -10.26 -10.81
CA ASN A 115 -12.97 -8.96 -10.17
C ASN A 115 -11.66 -8.22 -9.87
N TRP A 116 -10.53 -8.91 -9.95
CA TRP A 116 -9.20 -8.32 -9.79
C TRP A 116 -8.18 -9.15 -10.56
N ASN A 117 -7.05 -8.55 -10.92
CA ASN A 117 -6.04 -9.20 -11.74
C ASN A 117 -4.62 -8.73 -11.39
N LEU A 118 -3.63 -9.55 -11.74
CA LEU A 118 -2.21 -9.25 -11.66
C LEU A 118 -1.67 -9.11 -13.09
N ARG A 119 -1.40 -7.88 -13.51
CA ARG A 119 -0.95 -7.56 -14.86
C ARG A 119 0.55 -7.25 -14.87
N PRO A 120 1.37 -8.01 -15.62
CA PRO A 120 2.79 -7.68 -15.77
C PRO A 120 2.99 -6.30 -16.42
N SER A 121 3.95 -5.52 -15.90
CA SER A 121 4.37 -4.24 -16.48
C SER A 121 5.91 -4.15 -16.46
N GLY A 122 6.56 -4.64 -17.51
CA GLY A 122 8.02 -4.74 -17.54
C GLY A 122 8.57 -5.65 -16.44
N ARG A 123 9.25 -5.07 -15.45
CA ARG A 123 9.77 -5.79 -14.26
C ARG A 123 8.84 -5.71 -13.05
N ASP A 124 7.75 -4.96 -13.19
CA ASP A 124 6.80 -4.64 -12.13
C ASP A 124 5.50 -5.44 -12.34
N THR A 125 4.60 -5.37 -11.36
CA THR A 125 3.25 -5.90 -11.45
C THR A 125 2.26 -4.82 -11.10
N ILE A 126 1.24 -4.67 -11.93
CA ILE A 126 0.07 -3.87 -11.62
C ILE A 126 -1.00 -4.78 -11.01
N ILE A 127 -1.56 -4.37 -9.89
CA ILE A 127 -2.77 -4.95 -9.33
C ILE A 127 -3.93 -4.08 -9.80
N GLU A 128 -4.85 -4.70 -10.51
CA GLU A 128 -6.11 -4.09 -10.96
C GLU A 128 -7.25 -4.69 -10.14
N ALA A 129 -8.22 -3.89 -9.71
CA ALA A 129 -9.49 -4.37 -9.15
C ALA A 129 -10.64 -3.59 -9.77
N PHE A 130 -11.72 -4.30 -10.11
CA PHE A 130 -12.94 -3.75 -10.70
C PHE A 130 -12.67 -2.83 -11.92
N GLY A 131 -11.62 -3.12 -12.70
CA GLY A 131 -11.20 -2.34 -13.86
C GLY A 131 -10.36 -1.10 -13.56
N GLN A 132 -9.96 -0.88 -12.30
CA GLN A 132 -9.09 0.22 -11.87
C GLN A 132 -7.71 -0.33 -11.47
N ASP A 133 -6.65 0.28 -12.01
CA ASP A 133 -5.29 0.06 -11.53
C ASP A 133 -5.15 0.70 -10.14
N ILE A 134 -4.85 -0.11 -9.12
CA ILE A 134 -4.85 0.32 -7.70
C ILE A 134 -3.47 0.24 -7.04
N VAL A 135 -2.59 -0.65 -7.53
CA VAL A 135 -1.22 -0.78 -7.03
C VAL A 135 -0.23 -1.07 -8.15
N LEU A 136 0.95 -0.45 -8.08
CA LEU A 136 2.16 -0.88 -8.76
C LEU A 136 3.12 -1.51 -7.73
N LEU A 137 3.47 -2.77 -7.91
CA LEU A 137 4.53 -3.45 -7.17
C LEU A 137 5.85 -3.36 -7.95
N GLN A 138 6.76 -2.51 -7.49
CA GLN A 138 8.03 -2.29 -8.17
C GLN A 138 8.93 -3.51 -8.07
N GLY A 139 9.49 -3.94 -9.20
CA GLY A 139 10.47 -5.02 -9.28
C GLY A 139 9.92 -6.43 -8.98
N ILE A 140 8.60 -6.57 -8.82
CA ILE A 140 7.94 -7.85 -8.57
C ILE A 140 7.21 -8.31 -9.82
N GLN A 141 7.52 -9.52 -10.29
CA GLN A 141 6.78 -10.16 -11.38
C GLN A 141 5.54 -10.90 -10.85
N ALA A 142 4.44 -10.85 -11.59
CA ALA A 142 3.14 -11.40 -11.18
C ALA A 142 3.20 -12.90 -10.87
N ASN A 143 4.00 -13.66 -11.64
CA ASN A 143 4.22 -15.10 -11.43
C ASN A 143 5.01 -15.44 -10.15
N ARG A 144 5.48 -14.43 -9.40
CA ARG A 144 6.12 -14.60 -8.08
C ARG A 144 5.13 -14.39 -6.94
N LEU A 145 3.92 -13.92 -7.22
CA LEU A 145 2.88 -13.71 -6.23
C LEU A 145 2.01 -14.95 -6.12
N SER A 146 1.58 -15.27 -4.90
CA SER A 146 0.66 -16.35 -4.58
C SER A 146 -0.37 -15.86 -3.55
N GLU A 147 -1.36 -16.69 -3.25
CA GLU A 147 -2.41 -16.39 -2.26
C GLU A 147 -1.86 -15.88 -0.92
N SER A 148 -0.76 -16.44 -0.44
CA SER A 148 -0.12 -16.03 0.81
C SER A 148 0.43 -14.59 0.82
N ASN A 149 0.41 -13.89 -0.32
CA ASN A 149 0.82 -12.48 -0.41
C ASN A 149 -0.36 -11.52 -0.33
N PHE A 150 -1.57 -12.05 -0.17
CA PHE A 150 -2.80 -11.28 -0.13
C PHE A 150 -3.59 -11.62 1.13
N VAL A 151 -4.21 -10.60 1.72
CA VAL A 151 -5.16 -10.75 2.83
C VAL A 151 -6.49 -10.16 2.39
N PHE A 152 -7.56 -10.94 2.54
CA PHE A 152 -8.92 -10.54 2.26
C PHE A 152 -9.71 -10.60 3.57
N SER A 153 -10.32 -9.50 3.98
CA SER A 153 -11.07 -9.38 5.25
C SER A 153 -12.38 -8.65 5.08
#